data_AF-A0A968MAN0-F1
#
_entry.id   AF-A0A968MAN0-F1
#
_cell.length_a   1.000
_cell.length_b   1.000
_cell.length_c   1.000
_cell.angle_alpha   90.00
_cell.angle_beta   90.00
_cell.angle_gamma   90.00
#
_symmetry.space_group_name_H-M   'P 1'
#
loop_
_entity.id
_entity.type
_entity.pdbx_description
1 polymer ?
#
loop_
_entity_poly.entity_id
_entity_poly.type
_entity_poly.pdbx_seq_one_letter_code
_entity_poly.pdbx_strand_id
1 'polypeptide(L)'
;MPTPLAAYVVAQKQAFVAAGWQVVAETPFVTLQNAPGTRLSLQGNLFQAPLKVHLYFLDLTDRKLTLTCSGNDPDLLRLCQASALTLQTPNP
;
A
#
# COMPACT_ATOMS: atom_id res chain seq x y z
N MET A 1 16.61 13.15 7.32
CA MET A 1 15.87 13.35 6.05
C MET A 1 14.91 12.18 5.88
N PRO A 2 13.64 12.37 5.46
CA PRO A 2 12.73 11.25 5.22
C PRO A 2 13.32 10.33 4.14
N THR A 3 13.15 9.02 4.30
CA THR A 3 13.61 8.05 3.30
C THR A 3 12.87 8.26 1.97
N PRO A 4 13.45 7.86 0.82
CA PRO A 4 12.77 7.94 -0.48
C PRO A 4 11.40 7.24 -0.51
N LEU A 5 11.24 6.15 0.24
CA LEU A 5 9.96 5.49 0.47
C LEU A 5 8.99 6.38 1.26
N ALA A 6 9.41 6.93 2.40
CA ALA A 6 8.55 7.76 3.25
C ALA A 6 8.05 9.01 2.51
N ALA A 7 8.91 9.69 1.75
CA ALA A 7 8.51 10.82 0.93
C ALA A 7 7.49 10.42 -0.16
N TYR A 8 7.67 9.25 -0.77
CA TYR A 8 6.73 8.72 -1.75
C TYR A 8 5.37 8.38 -1.14
N VAL A 9 5.34 7.72 0.02
CA VAL A 9 4.10 7.41 0.75
C VAL A 9 3.35 8.69 1.11
N VAL A 10 4.05 9.73 1.58
CA VAL A 10 3.45 11.04 1.88
C VAL A 10 2.80 11.66 0.65
N ALA A 11 3.48 11.65 -0.50
CA ALA A 11 2.95 12.18 -1.75
C ALA A 11 1.69 11.41 -2.21
N GLN A 12 1.72 10.07 -2.14
CA GLN A 12 0.57 9.23 -2.49
C GLN A 12 -0.61 9.50 -1.55
N LYS A 13 -0.36 9.54 -0.25
CA LYS A 13 -1.37 9.88 0.77
C LYS A 13 -2.03 11.23 0.50
N GLN A 14 -1.25 12.27 0.19
CA GLN A 14 -1.78 13.59 -0.15
C GLN A 14 -2.66 13.55 -1.40
N ALA A 15 -2.26 12.82 -2.44
CA ALA A 15 -3.05 12.67 -3.65
C ALA A 15 -4.41 11.97 -3.39
N PHE A 16 -4.43 10.90 -2.59
CA PHE A 16 -5.68 10.20 -2.24
C PHE A 16 -6.60 11.07 -1.37
N VAL A 17 -6.05 11.81 -0.40
CA VAL A 17 -6.82 12.74 0.42
C VAL A 17 -7.42 13.86 -0.44
N ALA A 18 -6.66 14.43 -1.37
CA ALA A 18 -7.16 15.43 -2.31
C ALA A 18 -8.27 14.88 -3.23
N ALA A 19 -8.25 13.58 -3.52
CA ALA A 19 -9.30 12.87 -4.24
C ALA A 19 -10.49 12.45 -3.36
N GLY A 20 -10.54 12.87 -2.09
CA GLY A 20 -11.67 12.62 -1.19
C GLY A 20 -11.63 11.30 -0.43
N TRP A 21 -10.50 10.58 -0.46
CA TRP A 21 -10.33 9.35 0.33
C TRP A 21 -9.94 9.67 1.78
N GLN A 22 -10.49 8.91 2.71
CA GLN A 22 -10.12 8.95 4.12
C GLN A 22 -8.98 7.97 4.40
N VAL A 23 -7.92 8.44 5.06
CA VAL A 23 -6.85 7.57 5.56
C VAL A 23 -7.31 6.91 6.86
N VAL A 24 -7.37 5.58 6.86
CA VAL A 24 -7.76 4.77 8.03
C VAL A 24 -6.55 4.35 8.84
N ALA A 25 -5.49 3.91 8.17
CA ALA A 25 -4.27 3.47 8.84
C ALA A 25 -3.06 3.59 7.92
N GLU A 26 -1.89 3.79 8.51
CA GLU A 26 -0.59 3.74 7.84
C GLU A 26 0.29 2.82 8.69
N THR A 27 0.76 1.71 8.14
CA THR A 27 1.42 0.65 8.91
C THR A 27 2.71 0.23 8.20
N PRO A 28 3.89 0.40 8.82
CA PRO A 28 5.13 -0.13 8.27
C PRO A 28 5.12 -1.66 8.32
N PHE A 29 5.80 -2.31 7.37
CA PHE A 29 6.05 -3.74 7.39
C PHE A 29 7.41 -4.05 6.76
N VAL A 30 7.87 -5.28 6.93
CA VAL A 30 9.08 -5.82 6.28
C VAL A 30 8.66 -7.09 5.56
N THR A 31 9.08 -7.25 4.31
CA THR A 31 8.83 -8.47 3.53
C THR A 31 9.64 -9.64 4.07
N LEU A 32 9.33 -10.86 3.62
CA LEU A 32 10.16 -12.04 3.94
C LEU A 32 11.59 -11.93 3.39
N GLN A 33 11.86 -10.98 2.48
CA GLN A 33 13.18 -10.70 1.91
C GLN A 33 13.89 -9.52 2.60
N ASN A 34 13.41 -9.08 3.77
CA ASN A 34 13.93 -7.92 4.51
C ASN A 34 13.81 -6.56 3.77
N ALA A 35 13.02 -6.47 2.70
CA ALA A 35 12.71 -5.19 2.08
C ALA A 35 11.67 -4.41 2.92
N PRO A 36 11.92 -3.13 3.25
CA PRO A 36 10.96 -2.30 3.98
C PRO A 36 9.79 -1.91 3.09
N GLY A 37 8.61 -1.84 3.69
CA GLY A 37 7.38 -1.41 3.03
C GLY A 37 6.46 -0.62 3.95
N THR A 38 5.45 -0.01 3.36
CA THR A 38 4.39 0.69 4.10
C THR A 38 3.03 0.37 3.49
N ARG A 39 2.10 -0.07 4.34
CA ARG A 39 0.70 -0.24 3.97
C ARG A 39 -0.07 1.03 4.32
N LEU A 40 -0.75 1.61 3.33
CA LEU A 40 -1.71 2.68 3.51
C LEU A 40 -3.13 2.12 3.30
N SER A 41 -3.94 2.16 4.35
CA SER A 41 -5.34 1.76 4.34
C SER A 41 -6.21 3.00 4.15
N LEU A 42 -7.06 2.97 3.14
CA LEU A 42 -7.96 4.06 2.76
C LEU A 42 -9.40 3.55 2.77
N GLN A 43 -10.33 4.46 3.02
CA GLN A 43 -11.76 4.24 2.87
C GLN A 43 -12.37 5.41 2.12
N GLY A 44 -13.30 5.12 1.23
CA GLY A 44 -13.97 6.14 0.44
C GLY A 44 -15.15 5.54 -0.30
N ASN A 45 -15.66 6.30 -1.27
CA ASN A 45 -16.73 5.84 -2.15
C ASN A 45 -16.23 5.80 -3.60
N LEU A 46 -16.50 4.71 -4.31
CA LEU A 46 -16.31 4.59 -5.75
C LEU A 46 -17.67 4.37 -6.41
N PHE A 47 -18.08 5.27 -7.32
CA PHE A 47 -19.41 5.25 -7.94
C PHE A 47 -20.56 5.12 -6.93
N GLN A 48 -20.49 5.87 -5.81
CA GLN A 48 -21.46 5.86 -4.70
C GLN A 48 -21.47 4.59 -3.82
N ALA A 49 -20.64 3.59 -4.10
CA ALA A 49 -20.48 2.41 -3.24
C ALA A 49 -19.28 2.60 -2.30
N PRO A 50 -19.39 2.25 -1.00
CA PRO A 50 -18.25 2.28 -0.10
C PRO A 50 -17.19 1.27 -0.55
N LEU A 51 -15.93 1.67 -0.48
CA LEU A 51 -14.78 0.83 -0.85
C LEU A 51 -13.66 1.04 0.15
N LYS A 52 -13.06 -0.06 0.60
CA LYS A 52 -11.76 -0.03 1.28
C LYS A 52 -10.65 -0.33 0.28
N VAL A 53 -9.54 0.38 0.40
CA VAL A 53 -8.35 0.20 -0.44
C VAL A 53 -7.14 0.07 0.48
N HIS A 54 -6.34 -0.97 0.28
CA HIS A 54 -5.02 -1.11 0.86
C HIS A 54 -3.97 -0.96 -0.23
N LEU A 55 -3.07 0.00 -0.05
CA LEU A 55 -1.92 0.24 -0.90
C LEU A 55 -0.68 -0.24 -0.16
N TYR A 56 0.07 -1.18 -0.74
CA TYR A 56 1.34 -1.65 -0.19
C TYR A 56 2.47 -1.09 -1.03
N PHE A 57 3.19 -0.13 -0.45
CA PHE A 57 4.36 0.49 -1.07
C PHE A 57 5.60 -0.27 -0.64
N LEU A 58 6.39 -0.70 -1.61
CA LEU A 58 7.68 -1.36 -1.40
C LEU A 58 8.78 -0.55 -2.09
N ASP A 59 9.90 -0.38 -1.39
CA ASP A 59 11.12 0.19 -1.95
C ASP A 59 12.05 -0.98 -2.28
N LEU A 60 12.08 -1.33 -3.56
CA LEU A 60 12.99 -2.35 -4.09
C LEU A 60 14.25 -1.64 -4.60
N THR A 61 15.36 -2.37 -4.69
CA THR A 61 16.68 -1.78 -5.01
C THR A 61 16.69 -0.98 -6.32
N ASP A 62 15.89 -1.39 -7.31
CA ASP A 62 15.84 -0.83 -8.66
C ASP A 62 14.56 -0.03 -8.97
N ARG A 63 13.51 -0.16 -8.15
CA ARG A 63 12.19 0.40 -8.42
C ARG A 63 11.31 0.50 -7.19
N LYS A 64 10.28 1.33 -7.28
CA LYS A 64 9.18 1.35 -6.31
C LYS A 64 8.04 0.50 -6.85
N LEU A 65 7.45 -0.33 -5.99
CA LEU A 65 6.31 -1.15 -6.34
C LEU A 65 5.12 -0.80 -5.44
N THR A 66 3.94 -0.71 -6.04
CA THR A 66 2.68 -0.44 -5.32
C THR A 66 1.69 -1.56 -5.65
N LEU A 67 1.33 -2.36 -4.66
CA LEU A 67 0.23 -3.32 -4.78
C LEU A 67 -1.03 -2.64 -4.27
N THR A 68 -2.06 -2.59 -5.12
CA THR A 68 -3.35 -1.98 -4.78
C THR A 68 -4.39 -3.06 -4.65
N CYS A 69 -5.05 -3.10 -3.49
CA CYS A 69 -6.08 -4.08 -3.22
C CYS A 69 -7.32 -3.38 -2.70
N SER A 70 -8.40 -3.52 -3.44
CA SER A 70 -9.66 -2.84 -3.17
C SER A 70 -10.76 -3.87 -2.97
N GLY A 71 -11.57 -3.67 -1.94
CA GLY A 71 -12.69 -4.55 -1.65
C GLY A 71 -13.21 -4.31 -0.25
N ASN A 72 -14.40 -4.84 0.02
CA ASN A 72 -14.99 -4.78 1.36
C ASN A 72 -14.87 -6.11 2.11
N ASP A 73 -14.45 -7.18 1.41
CA ASP A 73 -14.24 -8.51 1.95
C ASP A 73 -12.85 -8.61 2.62
N PRO A 74 -12.80 -8.80 3.96
CA PRO A 74 -11.53 -8.89 4.68
C PRO A 74 -10.66 -10.10 4.28
N ASP A 75 -11.26 -11.20 3.83
CA ASP A 75 -10.52 -12.41 3.45
C ASP A 75 -9.80 -12.22 2.12
N LEU A 76 -10.44 -11.57 1.15
CA LEU A 76 -9.78 -11.20 -0.11
C LEU A 76 -8.65 -10.18 0.11
N LEU A 77 -8.85 -9.22 1.02
CA LEU A 77 -7.81 -8.26 1.39
C LEU A 77 -6.62 -8.94 2.11
N ARG A 78 -6.86 -10.03 2.85
CA ARG A 78 -5.81 -10.80 3.52
C ARG A 78 -4.90 -11.53 2.53
N LEU A 79 -5.45 -12.08 1.44
CA LEU A 79 -4.64 -12.70 0.37
C LEU A 79 -3.70 -11.69 -0.27
N CYS A 80 -4.18 -10.47 -0.52
CA CYS A 80 -3.34 -9.40 -1.02
C CYS A 80 -2.20 -9.03 -0.05
N GLN A 81 -2.51 -8.92 1.25
CA GLN A 81 -1.48 -8.68 2.26
C GLN A 81 -0.40 -9.78 2.21
N ALA A 82 -0.80 -11.04 2.05
CA ALA A 82 0.13 -12.15 1.91
C ALA A 82 1.02 -11.96 0.67
N SER A 83 0.45 -11.62 -0.50
CA SER A 83 1.22 -11.34 -1.72
C SER A 83 2.23 -10.20 -1.55
N ALA A 84 1.89 -9.15 -0.81
CA ALA A 84 2.83 -8.05 -0.51
C ALA A 84 3.97 -8.48 0.42
N LEU A 85 3.69 -9.35 1.40
CA LEU A 85 4.69 -9.88 2.33
C LEU A 85 5.65 -10.89 1.67
N THR A 86 5.14 -11.69 0.74
CA THR A 86 5.88 -12.75 0.06
C THR A 86 6.46 -12.32 -1.29
N LEU A 87 6.29 -11.04 -1.68
CA LEU A 87 6.75 -10.57 -2.98
C LEU A 87 8.24 -10.84 -3.12
N GLN A 88 8.59 -11.61 -4.14
CA GLN A 88 9.97 -11.88 -4.50
C GLN A 88 10.31 -11.01 -5.70
N THR A 89 11.32 -10.14 -5.56
CA THR A 89 12.00 -9.67 -6.77
C THR A 89 12.83 -10.83 -7.30
N PRO A 90 12.68 -11.23 -8.57
CA PRO A 90 13.65 -12.14 -9.16
C PRO A 90 15.04 -11.55 -8.93
N ASN A 91 15.99 -12.38 -8.47
CA ASN A 91 17.38 -11.97 -8.41
C ASN A 91 17.79 -11.44 -9.79
N PRO A 92 18.46 -10.27 -9.86
CA PRO A 92 19.06 -9.82 -11.11
C PRO A 92 20.06 -10.84 -11.65
#